data_AF-A0A847VH40-F1
#
_entry.id   AF-A0A847VH40-F1
#
_cell.length_a   1.000
_cell.length_b   1.000
_cell.length_c   1.000
_cell.angle_alpha   90.00
_cell.angle_beta   90.00
_cell.angle_gamma   90.00
#
_symmetry.space_group_name_H-M   'P 1'
#
loop_
_entity.id
_entity.type
_entity.pdbx_description
1 polymer ?
#
loop_
_entity_poly.entity_id
_entity_poly.type
_entity_poly.pdbx_seq_one_letter_code
_entity_poly.pdbx_strand_id
1 'polypeptide(L)' 'LTIEPGLYVRPSEKVPSAFWNIGIRIEDNAVVTADGCELLSRGVPVEPDAIEALMRA' A
#
# COMPACT_ATOMS: atom_id res chain seq x y z
N LEU A 1 -4.88 -13.63 7.69
CA LEU A 1 -5.65 -12.36 7.68
C LEU A 1 -5.05 -11.44 6.63
N THR A 2 -5.78 -10.39 6.23
CA THR A 2 -5.25 -9.31 5.41
C THR A 2 -4.67 -8.20 6.30
N ILE A 3 -3.67 -7.50 5.79
CA ILE A 3 -3.12 -6.26 6.34
C ILE A 3 -3.23 -5.23 5.23
N GLU A 4 -4.23 -4.35 5.29
CA GLU A 4 -4.70 -3.57 4.14
C GLU A 4 -4.94 -2.07 4.42
N PRO A 5 -3.95 -1.32 4.97
CA PRO A 5 -4.12 0.11 5.20
C PRO A 5 -4.38 0.86 3.89
N GLY A 6 -5.31 1.82 3.94
CA GLY A 6 -5.63 2.67 2.80
C GLY A 6 -5.98 4.10 3.20
N LEU A 7 -5.70 5.03 2.29
CA LEU A 7 -6.05 6.45 2.41
C LEU A 7 -6.79 6.88 1.14
N TYR A 8 -7.92 7.55 1.33
CA TYR A 8 -8.77 8.05 0.25
C TYR A 8 -9.07 9.52 0.50
N VAL A 9 -8.50 10.39 -0.33
CA VAL A 9 -8.53 11.83 -0.13
C VAL A 9 -9.59 12.46 -1.03
N ARG A 10 -10.69 12.89 -0.41
CA ARG A 10 -11.71 13.69 -1.10
C ARG A 10 -11.26 15.15 -1.23
N PRO A 11 -11.63 15.84 -2.31
CA PRO A 11 -11.41 17.28 -2.44
C PRO A 11 -12.02 18.05 -1.26
N SER A 12 -11.25 19.00 -0.74
CA SER A 12 -11.70 19.92 0.31
C SER A 12 -10.76 21.13 0.35
N GLU A 13 -11.28 22.31 0.68
CA GLU A 13 -10.48 23.53 0.88
C GLU A 13 -9.41 23.39 1.96
N LYS A 14 -9.57 22.44 2.89
CA LYS A 14 -8.59 22.15 3.96
C LYS A 14 -7.49 21.17 3.54
N VAL A 15 -7.53 20.66 2.31
CA VAL A 15 -6.59 19.67 1.80
C VAL A 15 -5.86 20.30 0.60
N PRO A 16 -4.52 20.25 0.53
CA PRO A 16 -3.79 20.70 -0.65
C PRO A 16 -4.32 20.01 -1.92
N SER A 17 -4.58 20.79 -2.98
CA SER A 17 -5.20 20.29 -4.22
C SER A 17 -4.40 19.17 -4.90
N ALA A 18 -3.07 19.14 -4.68
CA ALA A 18 -2.19 18.07 -5.15
C ALA A 18 -2.58 16.66 -4.63
N PHE A 19 -3.33 16.57 -3.53
CA PHE A 19 -3.76 15.29 -2.96
C PHE A 19 -5.23 14.94 -3.28
N TRP A 20 -5.96 15.80 -3.99
CA TRP A 20 -7.37 15.56 -4.27
C TRP A 20 -7.59 14.37 -5.20
N ASN A 21 -8.66 13.61 -4.94
CA ASN A 21 -9.08 12.45 -5.74
C ASN A 21 -8.02 11.32 -5.82
N ILE A 22 -7.10 11.27 -4.86
CA ILE A 22 -6.12 10.19 -4.74
C ILE A 22 -6.65 9.15 -3.74
N GLY A 23 -6.65 7.88 -4.17
CA GLY A 23 -6.93 6.73 -3.31
C GLY A 23 -5.81 5.70 -3.44
N ILE A 24 -5.23 5.30 -2.32
CA ILE A 24 -4.13 4.33 -2.26
C ILE A 24 -4.45 3.31 -1.17
N ARG A 25 -4.28 2.02 -1.47
CA ARG A 25 -4.30 0.92 -0.51
C ARG A 25 -3.18 -0.04 -0.84
N ILE A 26 -2.46 -0.49 0.19
CA ILE A 26 -1.44 -1.54 0.07
C ILE A 26 -1.93 -2.69 0.93
N GLU A 27 -1.95 -3.89 0.38
CA GLU A 27 -2.55 -5.06 1.02
C GLU A 27 -1.65 -6.29 0.93
N ASP A 28 -1.48 -6.98 2.05
CA ASP A 28 -0.84 -8.29 2.12
C ASP A 28 -1.65 -9.32 2.89
N ASN A 29 -1.48 -10.58 2.50
CA ASN A 29 -1.95 -11.72 3.27
C ASN A 29 -0.88 -12.14 4.27
N ALA A 30 -1.26 -12.22 5.54
CA ALA A 30 -0.40 -12.66 6.63
C ALA A 30 -0.95 -13.91 7.32
N VAL A 31 -0.06 -14.83 7.68
CA VAL A 31 -0.33 -15.91 8.62
C VAL A 31 0.40 -15.61 9.93
N VAL A 32 -0.32 -15.67 11.05
CA VAL A 32 0.27 -15.51 12.39
C VAL A 32 0.88 -16.84 12.80
N THR A 33 2.12 -16.80 13.28
CA THR A 33 2.86 -17.95 13.80
C THR A 33 3.14 -17.76 15.30
N ALA A 34 3.76 -18.75 15.94
CA ALA A 34 4.13 -18.62 17.36
C ALA A 34 5.13 -17.48 17.61
N ASP A 35 5.99 -17.19 16.63
CA ASP A 35 7.10 -16.24 16.76
C ASP A 35 6.84 -14.88 16.08
N GLY A 36 5.68 -14.70 15.45
CA GLY A 36 5.33 -13.46 14.75
C GLY A 36 4.30 -13.64 13.64
N CYS A 37 4.58 -13.10 12.45
CA CYS A 37 3.76 -13.31 11.26
C CYS A 37 4.62 -13.45 10.00
N GLU A 38 4.16 -14.29 9.08
CA GLU A 38 4.73 -14.45 7.74
C GLU A 38 3.79 -13.81 6.71
N LEU A 39 4.38 -13.09 5.75
CA LEU A 39 3.65 -12.44 4.65
C LEU A 39 3.66 -13.32 3.40
N LEU A 40 2.50 -13.84 3.03
CA LEU A 40 2.33 -14.81 1.95
C LEU A 40 2.32 -14.17 0.55
N SER A 41 2.08 -12.87 0.44
CA SER A 41 1.90 -12.14 -0.82
C SER A 41 3.04 -11.16 -1.16
N ARG A 42 4.14 -11.15 -0.39
CA ARG A 42 5.24 -10.17 -0.53
C ARG A 42 6.11 -10.36 -1.77
N GLY A 43 5.70 -11.20 -2.73
CA GLY A 43 6.38 -11.38 -4.01
C GLY A 43 6.20 -10.21 -4.99
N VAL A 44 5.22 -9.33 -4.77
CA VAL A 44 5.01 -8.10 -5.54
C VAL A 44 5.62 -6.91 -4.77
N PRO A 45 6.39 -6.01 -5.42
CA PRO A 45 6.98 -4.87 -4.73
C PRO A 45 5.91 -3.88 -4.25
N VAL A 46 6.10 -3.36 -3.04
CA VAL A 46 5.26 -2.31 -2.45
C VAL A 46 6.02 -1.01 -2.20
N GLU A 47 7.35 -1.09 -2.11
CA GLU A 47 8.22 0.07 -1.96
C GLU A 47 8.18 0.91 -3.24
N PRO A 48 7.96 2.24 -3.17
CA PRO A 48 7.83 3.09 -4.35
C PRO A 48 8.99 2.93 -5.34
N ASP A 49 10.24 2.94 -4.87
CA ASP A 49 11.42 2.81 -5.72
C ASP A 49 11.46 1.47 -6.46
N ALA A 50 11.03 0.38 -5.81
CA ALA A 50 10.98 -0.96 -6.40
C ALA A 50 9.85 -1.09 -7.43
N ILE A 51 8.69 -0.47 -7.16
CA ILE A 51 7.59 -0.38 -8.12
C ILE A 51 8.06 0.39 -9.37
N GLU A 52 8.66 1.56 -9.18
CA GLU A 52 9.14 2.36 -10.30
C GLU A 52 10.24 1.65 -11.10
N ALA A 53 11.16 0.96 -10.43
CA ALA A 53 12.19 0.16 -11.10
C ALA A 53 11.59 -0.95 -11.96
N LEU A 54 10.58 -1.65 -11.44
CA LEU A 54 9.85 -2.67 -12.18
C LEU A 54 9.10 -2.10 -13.40
N MET A 55 8.46 -0.94 -13.27
CA MET A 55 7.70 -0.30 -14.36
C MET A 55 8.58 0.22 -15.51
N ARG A 56 9.86 0.48 -15.26
CA ARG A 56 10.83 0.96 -16.26
C ARG A 56 11.50 -0.16 -17.05
N ALA A 57 11.39 -1.41 -16.60
CA ALA A 57 11.97 -2.60 -17.25
C ALA A 57 11.12 -3.06 -18.43
#